data_AF-A0A940MPN0-F1
#
_entry.id   AF-A0A940MPN0-F1
#
_cell.length_a   1.000
_cell.length_b   1.000
_cell.length_c   1.000
_cell.angle_alpha   90.00
_cell.angle_beta   90.00
_cell.angle_gamma   90.00
#
_symmetry.space_group_name_H-M   'P 1'
#
loop_
_entity.id
_entity.type
_entity.pdbx_description
1 polymer ?
#
loop_
_entity_poly.entity_id
_entity_poly.type
_entity_poly.pdbx_seq_one_letter_code
_entity_poly.pdbx_strand_id
1 'polypeptide(L)'
;AGGPATSPGTAGGTAAALFSDHGNSPAPAPAGASSVAGASSPSGGSSGASSSVAPRPAPVPGARAAASAGREPRRPRRWGKIAQRIVPYNLEPDALRLELIELGDAYRAYQRRPEPDLVLLAELHDRKARAFAQWADVSGDASLREDADRATKAAVTCREMHDNRAGGPAGALLTRTQAEHARTVLGLLGALAPHHEPPVHLAVLMLTLRAARAGIGNVTGQDLGGWLQGDAERVLDALVAAGWMRMPCTASEALEARPEDPTAVTVPTLLPDGPRPFVLGKVTRARISGWAQKVVNDRKLRKKKSPPATRLLALHTAAHSRPDGGLGPAEDDGLDLAEAAAFCALPPEEVAKHVERLLSADWLAEAAVTEDGRLRGRLSDRVLHLSGLL
;
A
#
# COMPACT_ATOMS: atom_id res chain seq x y z
N ALA A 1 -19.10 24.48 46.06
CA ALA A 1 -17.88 23.77 45.62
C ALA A 1 -18.34 22.44 45.04
N GLY A 2 -18.22 22.11 43.75
CA GLY A 2 -17.35 22.61 42.69
C GLY A 2 -16.63 21.40 42.10
N GLY A 3 -17.11 20.87 40.96
CA GLY A 3 -16.46 19.78 40.21
C GLY A 3 -17.38 19.19 39.14
N PRO A 4 -17.01 19.13 37.84
CA PRO A 4 -17.97 19.28 36.76
C PRO A 4 -18.29 18.01 35.97
N ALA A 5 -19.51 17.99 35.44
CA ALA A 5 -19.99 17.10 34.39
C ALA A 5 -19.44 17.52 33.02
N THR A 6 -19.14 16.54 32.15
CA THR A 6 -18.93 16.78 30.71
C THR A 6 -19.64 15.71 29.89
N SER A 7 -20.54 16.19 29.03
CA SER A 7 -21.28 15.45 28.00
C SER A 7 -20.45 15.27 26.73
N PRO A 8 -20.85 14.37 25.79
CA PRO A 8 -20.03 13.96 24.66
C PRO A 8 -20.16 14.94 23.48
N GLY A 9 -19.02 15.32 22.91
CA GLY A 9 -18.94 16.16 21.71
C GLY A 9 -18.93 15.34 20.43
N THR A 10 -20.00 15.48 19.66
CA THR A 10 -20.11 15.08 18.25
C THR A 10 -19.15 15.92 17.40
N ALA A 11 -18.26 15.28 16.63
CA ALA A 11 -17.50 15.95 15.57
C ALA A 11 -17.35 15.01 14.36
N GLY A 12 -18.31 15.10 13.45
CA GLY A 12 -18.14 14.64 12.08
C GLY A 12 -17.24 15.63 11.34
N GLY A 13 -16.00 15.21 11.06
CA GLY A 13 -15.05 15.94 10.22
C GLY A 13 -14.86 15.22 8.90
N THR A 14 -15.48 15.73 7.85
CA THR A 14 -15.32 15.31 6.46
C THR A 14 -13.88 15.60 5.99
N ALA A 15 -13.08 14.56 5.81
CA ALA A 15 -11.75 14.66 5.22
C ALA A 15 -11.87 14.81 3.70
N ALA A 16 -11.89 16.06 3.21
CA ALA A 16 -11.66 16.38 1.81
C ALA A 16 -10.16 16.22 1.49
N ALA A 17 -9.79 15.13 0.82
CA ALA A 17 -8.43 14.91 0.33
C ALA A 17 -8.18 15.76 -0.93
N LEU A 18 -7.44 16.86 -0.77
CA LEU A 18 -6.84 17.61 -1.87
C LEU A 18 -5.48 16.99 -2.18
N PHE A 19 -5.31 16.41 -3.37
CA PHE A 19 -4.01 16.06 -3.93
C PHE A 19 -3.71 16.98 -5.12
N SER A 20 -2.64 17.76 -4.99
CA SER A 20 -2.03 18.51 -6.08
C SER A 20 -0.53 18.58 -5.80
N ASP A 21 0.22 17.58 -6.26
CA ASP A 21 1.68 17.66 -6.33
C ASP A 21 2.07 18.22 -7.69
N HIS A 22 2.53 19.48 -7.71
CA HIS A 22 3.30 20.04 -8.81
C HIS A 22 4.78 19.74 -8.54
N GLY A 23 5.40 18.96 -9.42
CA GLY A 23 6.84 18.78 -9.43
C GLY A 23 7.52 20.06 -9.91
N ASN A 24 8.33 20.67 -9.04
CA ASN A 24 9.32 21.66 -9.44
C ASN A 24 10.70 21.16 -9.02
N SER A 25 11.49 20.73 -9.99
CA SER A 25 12.91 20.44 -9.79
C SER A 25 13.71 21.74 -9.78
N PRO A 26 14.64 21.95 -8.84
CA PRO A 26 15.70 22.92 -9.01
C PRO A 26 17.05 22.22 -9.24
N ALA A 27 17.75 22.65 -10.29
CA ALA A 27 19.19 22.44 -10.46
C ALA A 27 19.98 23.59 -9.79
N PRO A 28 21.27 23.40 -9.46
CA PRO A 28 21.94 24.13 -8.38
C PRO A 28 22.90 25.24 -8.85
N ALA A 29 23.14 26.26 -8.00
CA ALA A 29 24.37 27.07 -7.96
C ALA A 29 24.42 27.95 -6.68
N PRO A 30 25.57 28.55 -6.28
CA PRO A 30 26.10 28.37 -4.93
C PRO A 30 26.14 29.63 -4.04
N ALA A 31 26.44 29.34 -2.76
CA ALA A 31 26.92 30.12 -1.62
C ALA A 31 27.13 31.65 -1.70
N GLY A 32 26.71 32.35 -0.62
CA GLY A 32 27.37 33.59 -0.17
C GLY A 32 26.53 34.58 0.67
N ALA A 33 26.62 34.44 2.00
CA ALA A 33 26.64 35.46 3.07
C ALA A 33 25.56 36.58 3.19
N SER A 34 24.87 36.54 4.34
CA SER A 34 24.58 37.60 5.35
C SER A 34 24.15 39.03 4.95
N SER A 35 23.02 39.49 5.52
CA SER A 35 22.99 40.44 6.69
C SER A 35 21.77 41.40 6.73
N VAL A 36 21.23 41.55 7.96
CA VAL A 36 20.51 42.66 8.66
C VAL A 36 19.37 43.51 8.04
N ALA A 37 18.25 43.50 8.78
CA ALA A 37 17.43 44.59 9.36
C ALA A 37 17.16 45.92 8.61
N GLY A 38 15.90 46.37 8.69
CA GLY A 38 15.56 47.80 8.57
C GLY A 38 14.09 48.08 8.28
N ALA A 39 13.37 48.62 9.27
CA ALA A 39 11.99 49.08 9.20
C ALA A 39 11.82 50.35 8.35
N SER A 40 10.58 50.62 7.88
CA SER A 40 9.82 51.87 8.07
C SER A 40 8.67 52.01 7.07
N SER A 41 7.45 52.17 7.60
CA SER A 41 6.34 52.89 6.93
C SER A 41 6.68 54.40 6.89
N PRO A 42 5.97 55.26 6.11
CA PRO A 42 4.67 55.73 6.60
C PRO A 42 3.62 56.15 5.53
N SER A 43 2.35 56.06 5.96
CA SER A 43 1.25 57.03 5.81
C SER A 43 0.84 57.66 4.46
N GLY A 44 -0.48 57.60 4.22
CA GLY A 44 -1.28 58.82 3.98
C GLY A 44 -2.26 58.76 2.81
N GLY A 45 -3.54 59.08 3.06
CA GLY A 45 -4.43 59.59 2.01
C GLY A 45 -5.85 59.00 1.97
N SER A 46 -6.70 59.48 2.87
CA SER A 46 -8.17 59.33 2.89
C SER A 46 -8.87 59.99 1.68
N SER A 47 -10.14 59.61 1.48
CA SER A 47 -11.29 60.34 0.87
C SER A 47 -11.74 59.74 -0.47
N GLY A 48 -13.01 59.40 -0.74
CA GLY A 48 -14.25 59.78 -0.09
C GLY A 48 -15.29 60.15 -1.16
N ALA A 49 -16.16 59.19 -1.48
CA ALA A 49 -17.59 59.32 -1.85
C ALA A 49 -18.12 60.20 -3.02
N SER A 50 -19.04 59.58 -3.76
CA SER A 50 -20.35 60.10 -4.26
C SER A 50 -20.53 60.52 -5.74
N SER A 51 -21.27 59.65 -6.44
CA SER A 51 -22.52 59.88 -7.19
C SER A 51 -22.69 61.12 -8.08
N SER A 52 -22.94 60.90 -9.38
CA SER A 52 -23.79 61.78 -10.20
C SER A 52 -24.42 61.03 -11.38
N VAL A 53 -25.62 61.46 -11.73
CA VAL A 53 -26.63 60.84 -12.59
C VAL A 53 -26.44 61.17 -14.09
N ALA A 54 -27.01 60.31 -14.94
CA ALA A 54 -27.06 60.33 -16.40
C ALA A 54 -27.67 61.59 -17.05
N PRO A 55 -27.58 61.69 -18.40
CA PRO A 55 -28.83 61.73 -19.16
C PRO A 55 -28.87 60.84 -20.41
N ARG A 56 -30.09 60.42 -20.76
CA ARG A 56 -30.52 59.76 -22.01
C ARG A 56 -30.53 60.74 -23.20
N PRO A 57 -30.53 60.21 -24.43
CA PRO A 57 -31.66 60.51 -25.33
C PRO A 57 -32.26 59.27 -26.03
N ALA A 58 -33.46 59.46 -26.56
CA ALA A 58 -34.36 58.47 -27.17
C ALA A 58 -34.34 58.54 -28.74
N PRO A 59 -35.30 58.00 -29.53
CA PRO A 59 -35.04 56.82 -30.39
C PRO A 59 -35.48 56.92 -31.90
N VAL A 60 -35.05 55.92 -32.72
CA VAL A 60 -35.53 55.43 -34.07
C VAL A 60 -35.60 56.38 -35.30
N PRO A 61 -35.65 55.94 -36.59
CA PRO A 61 -36.13 54.67 -37.23
C PRO A 61 -35.06 53.95 -38.10
N GLY A 62 -35.13 52.68 -38.52
CA GLY A 62 -36.22 51.83 -39.00
C GLY A 62 -36.00 51.50 -40.49
N ALA A 63 -35.42 50.33 -40.81
CA ALA A 63 -35.37 49.81 -42.18
C ALA A 63 -35.49 48.27 -42.17
N ARG A 64 -36.49 47.77 -42.91
CA ARG A 64 -36.86 46.37 -43.07
C ARG A 64 -36.12 45.71 -44.25
N ALA A 65 -35.96 44.40 -44.10
CA ALA A 65 -35.97 43.35 -45.11
C ALA A 65 -34.70 43.09 -45.95
N ALA A 66 -34.10 41.92 -45.74
CA ALA A 66 -34.18 40.82 -46.71
C ALA A 66 -33.70 39.51 -46.05
N ALA A 67 -34.52 38.47 -46.15
CA ALA A 67 -34.13 37.10 -45.84
C ALA A 67 -33.37 36.50 -47.02
N SER A 68 -32.35 35.69 -46.74
CA SER A 68 -31.84 34.69 -47.69
C SER A 68 -31.30 33.49 -46.93
N ALA A 69 -32.10 32.43 -46.98
CA ALA A 69 -31.81 31.01 -47.07
C ALA A 69 -30.46 30.45 -46.53
N GLY A 70 -30.60 29.37 -45.75
CA GLY A 70 -29.71 28.21 -45.85
C GLY A 70 -28.52 28.17 -44.90
N ARG A 71 -28.77 28.20 -43.58
CA ARG A 71 -27.77 27.70 -42.62
C ARG A 71 -28.38 26.52 -41.88
N GLU A 72 -27.87 25.32 -42.19
CA GLU A 72 -28.07 24.16 -41.32
C GLU A 72 -27.81 24.56 -39.86
N PRO A 73 -28.58 24.05 -38.90
CA PRO A 73 -28.35 24.37 -37.50
C PRO A 73 -26.97 23.84 -37.12
N ARG A 74 -25.98 24.73 -37.10
CA ARG A 74 -24.65 24.44 -36.56
C ARG A 74 -24.88 23.91 -35.16
N ARG A 75 -24.69 22.59 -34.98
CA ARG A 75 -24.67 21.96 -33.66
C ARG A 75 -23.81 22.84 -32.74
N PRO A 76 -24.29 23.18 -31.53
CA PRO A 76 -23.53 24.03 -30.63
C PRO A 76 -22.13 23.43 -30.45
N ARG A 77 -21.11 24.25 -30.75
CA ARG A 77 -19.70 23.87 -30.72
C ARG A 77 -19.31 23.47 -29.29
N ARG A 78 -19.37 22.18 -28.99
CA ARG A 78 -18.96 21.65 -27.69
C ARG A 78 -17.44 21.64 -27.60
N TRP A 79 -16.91 22.56 -26.81
CA TRP A 79 -15.52 22.58 -26.36
C TRP A 79 -15.43 21.85 -25.03
N GLY A 80 -14.38 21.04 -24.82
CA GLY A 80 -14.18 20.32 -23.56
C GLY A 80 -12.76 20.33 -23.06
N LYS A 81 -12.62 20.02 -21.77
CA LYS A 81 -11.35 19.97 -21.05
C LYS A 81 -11.28 18.68 -20.25
N ILE A 82 -10.14 17.99 -20.35
CA ILE A 82 -9.86 16.77 -19.59
C ILE A 82 -8.43 16.83 -19.04
N ALA A 83 -8.26 16.60 -17.73
CA ALA A 83 -6.95 16.56 -17.06
C ALA A 83 -6.03 17.75 -17.43
N GLN A 84 -6.56 18.96 -17.40
CA GLN A 84 -5.91 20.21 -17.81
C GLN A 84 -5.68 20.44 -19.31
N ARG A 85 -5.89 19.44 -20.17
CA ARG A 85 -5.77 19.57 -21.63
C ARG A 85 -7.07 20.05 -22.27
N ILE A 86 -6.92 20.94 -23.24
CA ILE A 86 -7.99 21.40 -24.12
C ILE A 86 -8.14 20.38 -25.25
N VAL A 87 -9.36 19.88 -25.46
CA VAL A 87 -9.65 18.98 -26.58
C VAL A 87 -9.76 19.80 -27.87
N PRO A 88 -8.92 19.55 -28.90
CA PRO A 88 -8.98 20.29 -30.16
C PRO A 88 -10.33 20.15 -30.84
N TYR A 89 -10.84 21.26 -31.37
CA TYR A 89 -12.17 21.30 -31.98
C TYR A 89 -12.25 20.48 -33.28
N ASN A 90 -11.13 20.31 -33.96
CA ASN A 90 -10.96 19.57 -35.21
C ASN A 90 -10.29 18.21 -35.00
N LEU A 91 -10.32 17.68 -33.78
CA LEU A 91 -9.81 16.34 -33.50
C LEU A 91 -10.71 15.30 -34.19
N GLU A 92 -10.13 14.59 -35.15
CA GLU A 92 -10.73 13.41 -35.78
C GLU A 92 -10.13 12.13 -35.17
N PRO A 93 -10.88 11.02 -35.08
CA PRO A 93 -12.30 10.90 -35.42
C PRO A 93 -13.20 11.65 -34.41
N ASP A 94 -14.32 12.20 -34.89
CA ASP A 94 -15.31 12.90 -34.07
C ASP A 94 -15.76 12.11 -32.81
N ALA A 95 -15.77 10.77 -32.91
CA ALA A 95 -16.07 9.87 -31.79
C ALA A 95 -15.07 10.02 -30.63
N LEU A 96 -13.76 10.14 -30.92
CA LEU A 96 -12.72 10.35 -29.92
C LEU A 96 -12.87 11.72 -29.24
N ARG A 97 -13.17 12.75 -30.03
CA ARG A 97 -13.42 14.10 -29.52
C ARG A 97 -14.60 14.13 -28.55
N LEU A 98 -15.70 13.45 -28.88
CA LEU A 98 -16.86 13.33 -28.00
C LEU A 98 -16.54 12.57 -26.72
N GLU A 99 -15.84 11.44 -26.81
CA GLU A 99 -15.42 10.65 -25.64
C GLU A 99 -14.55 11.46 -24.67
N LEU A 100 -13.60 12.27 -25.17
CA LEU A 100 -12.75 13.12 -24.32
C LEU A 100 -13.54 14.22 -23.59
N ILE A 101 -14.56 14.79 -24.25
CA ILE A 101 -15.46 15.78 -23.64
C ILE A 101 -16.31 15.10 -22.55
N GLU A 102 -16.93 13.96 -22.88
CA GLU A 102 -17.75 13.17 -21.96
C GLU A 102 -16.93 12.69 -20.76
N LEU A 103 -15.69 12.26 -20.94
CA LEU A 103 -14.79 11.89 -19.86
C LEU A 103 -14.49 13.08 -18.95
N GLY A 104 -14.22 14.26 -19.52
CA GLY A 104 -14.04 15.48 -18.75
C GLY A 104 -15.25 15.81 -17.87
N ASP A 105 -16.46 15.63 -18.40
CA ASP A 105 -17.72 15.82 -17.67
C ASP A 105 -17.94 14.74 -16.61
N ALA A 106 -17.64 13.48 -16.93
CA ALA A 106 -17.76 12.33 -16.03
C ALA A 106 -16.81 12.42 -14.83
N TYR A 107 -15.56 12.85 -15.04
CA TYR A 107 -14.63 13.12 -13.93
C TYR A 107 -15.11 14.28 -13.04
N ARG A 108 -15.66 15.35 -13.62
CA ARG A 108 -16.23 16.46 -12.84
C ARG A 108 -17.48 16.02 -12.09
N ALA A 109 -18.31 15.16 -12.67
CA ALA A 109 -19.45 14.55 -11.99
C ALA A 109 -18.99 13.66 -10.83
N TYR A 110 -17.97 12.83 -11.04
CA TYR A 110 -17.35 12.00 -10.01
C TYR A 110 -16.81 12.84 -8.84
N GLN A 111 -16.07 13.92 -9.12
CA GLN A 111 -15.52 14.82 -8.09
C GLN A 111 -16.59 15.52 -7.25
N ARG A 112 -17.83 15.65 -7.74
CA ARG A 112 -18.96 16.21 -6.99
C ARG A 112 -19.71 15.17 -6.14
N ARG A 113 -19.40 13.88 -6.27
CA ARG A 113 -20.04 12.83 -5.47
C ARG A 113 -19.60 12.97 -4.01
N PRO A 114 -20.52 12.82 -3.04
CA PRO A 114 -20.18 12.89 -1.62
C PRO A 114 -19.36 11.67 -1.15
N GLU A 115 -19.54 10.52 -1.79
CA GLU A 115 -18.86 9.28 -1.45
C GLU A 115 -17.93 8.83 -2.59
N PRO A 116 -16.66 8.49 -2.29
CA PRO A 116 -15.71 8.02 -3.28
C PRO A 116 -16.05 6.59 -3.72
N ASP A 117 -16.25 6.42 -5.03
CA ASP A 117 -16.55 5.13 -5.67
C ASP A 117 -15.35 4.69 -6.50
N LEU A 118 -14.50 3.85 -5.88
CA LEU A 118 -13.23 3.44 -6.46
C LEU A 118 -13.39 2.56 -7.72
N VAL A 119 -14.49 1.82 -7.84
CA VAL A 119 -14.78 1.02 -9.04
C VAL A 119 -15.07 1.96 -10.20
N LEU A 120 -15.98 2.91 -10.02
CA LEU A 120 -16.29 3.90 -11.04
C LEU A 120 -15.04 4.74 -11.40
N LEU A 121 -14.23 5.12 -10.41
CA LEU A 121 -13.00 5.87 -10.67
C LEU A 121 -12.01 5.07 -11.51
N ALA A 122 -11.87 3.76 -11.26
CA ALA A 122 -11.02 2.90 -12.06
C ALA A 122 -11.49 2.80 -13.51
N GLU A 123 -12.80 2.66 -13.74
CA GLU A 123 -13.38 2.65 -15.08
C GLU A 123 -13.15 3.96 -15.83
N LEU A 124 -13.27 5.10 -15.14
CA LEU A 124 -12.96 6.42 -15.71
C LEU A 124 -11.48 6.51 -16.10
N HIS A 125 -10.57 5.97 -15.29
CA HIS A 125 -9.15 5.92 -15.59
C HIS A 125 -8.83 5.01 -16.79
N ASP A 126 -9.48 3.85 -16.92
CA ASP A 126 -9.31 2.98 -18.08
C ASP A 126 -9.81 3.64 -19.38
N ARG A 127 -10.99 4.30 -19.33
CA ARG A 127 -11.50 5.06 -20.46
C ARG A 127 -10.56 6.20 -20.85
N LYS A 128 -10.05 6.94 -19.86
CA LYS A 128 -9.06 8.00 -20.06
C LYS A 128 -7.78 7.46 -20.71
N ALA A 129 -7.26 6.32 -20.25
CA ALA A 129 -6.07 5.70 -20.82
C ALA A 129 -6.27 5.37 -22.31
N ARG A 130 -7.39 4.72 -22.66
CA ARG A 130 -7.71 4.39 -24.06
C ARG A 130 -7.88 5.64 -24.93
N ALA A 131 -8.62 6.64 -24.46
CA ALA A 131 -8.84 7.87 -25.20
C ALA A 131 -7.54 8.67 -25.40
N PHE A 132 -6.65 8.70 -24.41
CA PHE A 132 -5.36 9.38 -24.52
C PHE A 132 -4.39 8.65 -25.43
N ALA A 133 -4.37 7.32 -25.41
CA ALA A 133 -3.58 6.53 -26.35
C ALA A 133 -4.04 6.76 -27.80
N GLN A 134 -5.35 6.70 -28.06
CA GLN A 134 -5.92 6.99 -29.38
C GLN A 134 -5.63 8.42 -29.84
N TRP A 135 -5.71 9.40 -28.93
CA TRP A 135 -5.37 10.78 -29.25
C TRP A 135 -3.87 10.95 -29.53
N ALA A 136 -3.01 10.22 -28.82
CA ALA A 136 -1.58 10.20 -29.11
C ALA A 136 -1.30 9.64 -30.52
N ASP A 137 -2.01 8.59 -30.94
CA ASP A 137 -1.80 7.97 -32.24
C ASP A 137 -2.24 8.87 -33.40
N VAL A 138 -3.30 9.66 -33.21
CA VAL A 138 -3.76 10.63 -34.21
C VAL A 138 -2.85 11.87 -34.28
N SER A 139 -2.39 12.35 -33.12
CA SER A 139 -1.66 13.63 -33.05
C SER A 139 -0.14 13.49 -33.13
N GLY A 140 0.40 12.29 -32.87
CA GLY A 140 1.83 12.05 -32.72
C GLY A 140 2.42 12.59 -31.41
N ASP A 141 1.60 13.06 -30.47
CA ASP A 141 2.08 13.63 -29.19
C ASP A 141 2.46 12.52 -28.20
N ALA A 142 3.76 12.34 -27.97
CA ALA A 142 4.29 11.35 -27.04
C ALA A 142 3.86 11.60 -25.57
N SER A 143 3.59 12.85 -25.18
CA SER A 143 3.16 13.17 -23.81
C SER A 143 1.76 12.62 -23.50
N LEU A 144 0.91 12.43 -24.51
CA LEU A 144 -0.38 11.77 -24.36
C LEU A 144 -0.25 10.27 -24.07
N ARG A 145 0.82 9.61 -24.56
CA ARG A 145 1.10 8.21 -24.21
C ARG A 145 1.53 8.06 -22.75
N GLU A 146 2.39 8.96 -22.27
CA GLU A 146 2.77 8.98 -20.86
C GLU A 146 1.56 9.26 -19.94
N ASP A 147 0.67 10.16 -20.37
CA ASP A 147 -0.58 10.44 -19.65
C ASP A 147 -1.54 9.23 -19.69
N ALA A 148 -1.56 8.47 -20.79
CA ALA A 148 -2.31 7.22 -20.91
C ALA A 148 -1.77 6.15 -19.97
N ASP A 149 -0.45 5.94 -19.93
CA ASP A 149 0.21 5.00 -19.01
C ASP A 149 -0.03 5.36 -17.55
N ARG A 150 0.02 6.67 -17.22
CA ARG A 150 -0.31 7.16 -15.88
C ARG A 150 -1.77 6.88 -15.52
N ALA A 151 -2.69 7.02 -16.48
CA ALA A 151 -4.09 6.69 -16.28
C ALA A 151 -4.30 5.18 -16.08
N THR A 152 -3.63 4.32 -16.85
CA THR A 152 -3.64 2.87 -16.66
C THR A 152 -3.17 2.49 -15.24
N LYS A 153 -2.05 3.06 -14.79
CA LYS A 153 -1.54 2.84 -13.43
C LYS A 153 -2.56 3.29 -12.37
N ALA A 154 -3.18 4.46 -12.56
CA ALA A 154 -4.21 4.95 -11.66
C ALA A 154 -5.45 4.04 -11.61
N ALA A 155 -5.88 3.45 -12.73
CA ALA A 155 -6.98 2.49 -12.77
C ALA A 155 -6.67 1.23 -11.97
N VAL A 156 -5.47 0.66 -12.15
CA VAL A 156 -4.97 -0.47 -11.37
C VAL A 156 -4.96 -0.14 -9.88
N THR A 157 -4.39 1.01 -9.50
CA THR A 157 -4.36 1.43 -8.09
C THR A 157 -5.76 1.63 -7.50
N CYS A 158 -6.72 2.17 -8.25
CA CYS A 158 -8.09 2.33 -7.76
C CYS A 158 -8.77 0.98 -7.51
N ARG A 159 -8.57 -0.01 -8.39
CA ARG A 159 -9.04 -1.39 -8.19
C ARG A 159 -8.38 -2.03 -6.97
N GLU A 160 -7.07 -1.92 -6.84
CA GLU A 160 -6.35 -2.44 -5.66
C GLU A 160 -6.86 -1.80 -4.37
N MET A 161 -7.08 -0.50 -4.35
CA MET A 161 -7.65 0.19 -3.19
C MET A 161 -9.09 -0.26 -2.91
N HIS A 162 -9.89 -0.51 -3.96
CA HIS A 162 -11.24 -1.05 -3.82
C HIS A 162 -11.19 -2.45 -3.22
N ASP A 163 -10.42 -3.37 -3.79
CA ASP A 163 -10.29 -4.75 -3.31
C ASP A 163 -9.80 -4.81 -1.86
N ASN A 164 -8.81 -3.99 -1.51
CA ASN A 164 -8.32 -3.87 -0.14
C ASN A 164 -9.38 -3.31 0.84
N ARG A 165 -10.39 -2.58 0.36
CA ARG A 165 -11.51 -2.04 1.17
C ARG A 165 -12.74 -2.94 1.15
N ALA A 166 -13.02 -3.62 0.05
CA ALA A 166 -14.18 -4.46 -0.16
C ALA A 166 -14.05 -5.82 0.55
N GLY A 167 -12.82 -6.23 0.89
CA GLY A 167 -12.52 -7.42 1.69
C GLY A 167 -12.94 -7.38 3.17
N GLY A 168 -13.87 -6.52 3.58
CA GLY A 168 -14.28 -6.37 4.98
C GLY A 168 -13.52 -5.29 5.75
N PRO A 169 -13.94 -4.99 6.99
CA PRO A 169 -13.65 -3.72 7.65
C PRO A 169 -12.16 -3.50 7.89
N ALA A 170 -11.54 -2.59 7.13
CA ALA A 170 -10.28 -1.86 7.41
C ALA A 170 -9.13 -2.62 8.10
N GLY A 171 -9.06 -3.94 7.95
CA GLY A 171 -8.42 -4.80 8.95
C GLY A 171 -7.61 -5.94 8.36
N ALA A 172 -7.33 -6.04 7.06
CA ALA A 172 -6.46 -7.12 6.57
C ALA A 172 -5.00 -6.92 7.03
N LEU A 173 -4.39 -7.95 7.65
CA LEU A 173 -3.02 -7.96 8.22
C LEU A 173 -1.95 -7.46 7.22
N LEU A 174 -2.17 -7.74 5.95
CA LEU A 174 -1.38 -7.33 4.79
C LEU A 174 -2.33 -6.91 3.67
N THR A 175 -1.94 -5.96 2.83
CA THR A 175 -2.64 -5.76 1.54
C THR A 175 -2.45 -6.98 0.65
N ARG A 176 -3.28 -7.17 -0.39
CA ARG A 176 -3.15 -8.31 -1.32
C ARG A 176 -1.73 -8.47 -1.89
N THR A 177 -1.16 -7.38 -2.40
CA THR A 177 0.22 -7.36 -2.94
C THR A 177 1.26 -7.67 -1.86
N GLN A 178 1.08 -7.17 -0.64
CA GLN A 178 1.99 -7.48 0.47
C GLN A 178 1.89 -8.95 0.88
N ALA A 179 0.68 -9.54 0.86
CA ALA A 179 0.47 -10.96 1.12
C ALA A 179 1.11 -11.83 0.04
N GLU A 180 1.01 -11.45 -1.24
CA GLU A 180 1.70 -12.14 -2.35
C GLU A 180 3.22 -12.12 -2.19
N HIS A 181 3.79 -10.96 -1.85
CA HIS A 181 5.21 -10.85 -1.54
C HIS A 181 5.61 -11.66 -0.29
N ALA A 182 4.79 -11.65 0.76
CA ALA A 182 5.03 -12.46 1.95
C ALA A 182 5.04 -13.96 1.59
N ARG A 183 4.03 -14.44 0.85
CA ARG A 183 3.96 -15.83 0.36
C ARG A 183 5.15 -16.21 -0.50
N THR A 184 5.64 -15.30 -1.35
CA THR A 184 6.85 -15.52 -2.15
C THR A 184 8.08 -15.77 -1.25
N VAL A 185 8.26 -14.97 -0.19
CA VAL A 185 9.35 -15.18 0.78
C VAL A 185 9.17 -16.48 1.55
N LEU A 186 7.95 -16.78 2.00
CA LEU A 186 7.62 -17.98 2.76
C LEU A 186 7.86 -19.26 1.94
N GLY A 187 7.47 -19.26 0.66
CA GLY A 187 7.65 -20.41 -0.24
C GLY A 187 9.12 -20.75 -0.54
N LEU A 188 10.03 -19.78 -0.41
CA LEU A 188 11.47 -20.02 -0.58
C LEU A 188 12.15 -20.52 0.71
N LEU A 189 11.47 -20.53 1.86
CA LEU A 189 12.09 -20.83 3.14
C LEU A 189 12.76 -22.21 3.17
N GLY A 190 12.08 -23.24 2.65
CA GLY A 190 12.61 -24.61 2.62
C GLY A 190 13.88 -24.75 1.79
N ALA A 191 14.01 -23.97 0.71
CA ALA A 191 15.20 -23.95 -0.13
C ALA A 191 16.34 -23.11 0.48
N LEU A 192 16.01 -22.13 1.34
CA LEU A 192 16.98 -21.24 1.96
C LEU A 192 17.56 -21.82 3.26
N ALA A 193 16.81 -22.61 4.02
CA ALA A 193 17.24 -23.08 5.33
C ALA A 193 18.31 -24.19 5.22
N PRO A 194 19.48 -24.05 5.87
CA PRO A 194 20.52 -25.09 5.83
C PRO A 194 20.17 -26.32 6.68
N HIS A 195 19.22 -26.19 7.62
CA HIS A 195 18.75 -27.27 8.48
C HIS A 195 17.22 -27.20 8.64
N HIS A 196 16.57 -28.36 8.63
CA HIS A 196 15.12 -28.51 8.74
C HIS A 196 14.67 -28.66 10.20
N GLU A 197 14.94 -27.64 11.01
CA GLU A 197 14.44 -27.53 12.37
C GLU A 197 13.56 -26.28 12.51
N PRO A 198 12.44 -26.32 13.26
CA PRO A 198 11.58 -25.15 13.45
C PRO A 198 12.28 -23.87 13.94
N PRO A 199 13.18 -23.89 14.94
CA PRO A 199 13.91 -22.69 15.33
C PRO A 199 14.82 -22.15 14.21
N VAL A 200 15.44 -23.02 13.41
CA VAL A 200 16.28 -22.61 12.27
C VAL A 200 15.43 -21.97 11.19
N HIS A 201 14.31 -22.60 10.80
CA HIS A 201 13.35 -22.04 9.85
C HIS A 201 12.85 -20.66 10.29
N LEU A 202 12.52 -20.48 11.58
CA LEU A 202 12.09 -19.18 12.10
C LEU A 202 13.21 -18.13 12.01
N ALA A 203 14.44 -18.46 12.38
CA ALA A 203 15.58 -17.55 12.26
C ALA A 203 15.83 -17.15 10.80
N VAL A 204 15.91 -18.14 9.91
CA VAL A 204 16.15 -17.96 8.47
C VAL A 204 15.09 -17.05 7.86
N LEU A 205 13.81 -17.27 8.18
CA LEU A 205 12.72 -16.43 7.70
C LEU A 205 12.86 -14.98 8.17
N MET A 206 13.05 -14.76 9.48
CA MET A 206 13.13 -13.42 10.05
C MET A 206 14.36 -12.65 9.55
N LEU A 207 15.50 -13.32 9.44
CA LEU A 207 16.73 -12.76 8.90
C LEU A 207 16.61 -12.47 7.40
N THR A 208 15.98 -13.37 6.63
CA THR A 208 15.70 -13.17 5.20
C THR A 208 14.87 -11.92 5.00
N LEU A 209 13.77 -11.74 5.75
CA LEU A 209 12.93 -10.54 5.67
C LEU A 209 13.70 -9.26 5.98
N ARG A 210 14.65 -9.30 6.94
CA ARG A 210 15.50 -8.15 7.27
C ARG A 210 16.55 -7.87 6.20
N ALA A 211 17.15 -8.89 5.61
CA ALA A 211 18.20 -8.79 4.61
C ALA A 211 17.69 -8.68 3.16
N ALA A 212 16.40 -8.95 2.89
CA ALA A 212 15.84 -9.16 1.55
C ALA A 212 16.15 -8.08 0.48
N ARG A 213 16.47 -6.84 0.88
CA ARG A 213 16.76 -5.75 -0.06
C ARG A 213 18.23 -5.70 -0.50
N ALA A 214 19.15 -6.01 0.40
CA ALA A 214 20.57 -5.69 0.24
C ALA A 214 21.51 -6.82 0.68
N GLY A 215 20.97 -7.95 1.11
CA GLY A 215 21.72 -9.05 1.72
C GLY A 215 22.21 -8.75 3.14
N ILE A 216 21.93 -7.57 3.68
CA ILE A 216 22.36 -7.15 5.02
C ILE A 216 21.13 -6.71 5.83
N GLY A 217 21.01 -7.22 7.05
CA GLY A 217 19.95 -6.90 7.99
C GLY A 217 20.49 -6.71 9.41
N ASN A 218 19.90 -5.79 10.16
CA ASN A 218 20.29 -5.51 11.54
C ASN A 218 19.42 -6.29 12.52
N VAL A 219 20.02 -6.88 13.53
CA VAL A 219 19.33 -7.60 14.61
C VAL A 219 19.83 -7.14 15.97
N THR A 220 18.96 -7.26 16.97
CA THR A 220 19.28 -7.01 18.37
C THR A 220 19.15 -8.29 19.17
N GLY A 221 19.74 -8.34 20.36
CA GLY A 221 19.52 -9.43 21.30
C GLY A 221 18.04 -9.62 21.65
N GLN A 222 17.29 -8.52 21.73
CA GLN A 222 15.84 -8.56 21.96
C GLN A 222 15.09 -9.24 20.81
N ASP A 223 15.49 -8.99 19.56
CA ASP A 223 14.92 -9.67 18.40
C ASP A 223 15.17 -11.19 18.48
N LEU A 224 16.44 -11.57 18.67
CA LEU A 224 16.89 -12.95 18.69
C LEU A 224 16.28 -13.75 19.84
N GLY A 225 16.33 -13.23 21.07
CA GLY A 225 15.68 -13.85 22.23
C GLY A 225 14.16 -13.87 22.09
N GLY A 226 13.59 -12.85 21.45
CA GLY A 226 12.17 -12.80 21.10
C GLY A 226 11.76 -13.96 20.20
N TRP A 227 12.54 -14.28 19.16
CA TRP A 227 12.22 -15.32 18.18
C TRP A 227 12.54 -16.74 18.69
N LEU A 228 13.75 -16.94 19.20
CA LEU A 228 14.37 -18.24 19.41
C LEU A 228 14.39 -18.67 20.87
N GLN A 229 14.04 -17.77 21.80
CA GLN A 229 14.05 -18.06 23.23
C GLN A 229 15.43 -18.61 23.65
N GLY A 230 15.49 -19.76 24.33
CA GLY A 230 16.75 -20.37 24.78
C GLY A 230 17.60 -21.00 23.67
N ASP A 231 17.10 -21.14 22.44
CA ASP A 231 17.84 -21.77 21.33
C ASP A 231 18.70 -20.77 20.54
N ALA A 232 18.67 -19.49 20.90
CA ALA A 232 19.17 -18.43 20.03
C ALA A 232 20.66 -18.58 19.67
N GLU A 233 21.52 -18.84 20.67
CA GLU A 233 22.96 -18.99 20.47
C GLU A 233 23.28 -20.19 19.57
N ARG A 234 22.76 -21.37 19.92
CA ARG A 234 22.90 -22.61 19.14
C ARG A 234 22.52 -22.44 17.67
N VAL A 235 21.39 -21.77 17.41
CA VAL A 235 20.87 -21.57 16.05
C VAL A 235 21.75 -20.60 15.27
N LEU A 236 22.22 -19.52 15.89
CA LEU A 236 23.13 -18.57 15.24
C LEU A 236 24.45 -19.23 14.89
N ASP A 237 25.04 -20.00 15.81
CA ASP A 237 26.27 -20.75 15.55
C ASP A 237 26.09 -21.75 14.40
N ALA A 238 24.97 -22.49 14.38
CA ALA A 238 24.67 -23.42 13.29
C ALA A 238 24.56 -22.70 11.93
N LEU A 239 23.91 -21.54 11.88
CA LEU A 239 23.77 -20.75 10.65
C LEU A 239 25.12 -20.17 10.17
N VAL A 240 26.00 -19.76 11.09
CA VAL A 240 27.36 -19.29 10.76
C VAL A 240 28.23 -20.45 10.31
N ALA A 241 28.21 -21.57 11.03
CA ALA A 241 28.98 -22.77 10.71
C ALA A 241 28.59 -23.37 9.34
N ALA A 242 27.31 -23.32 8.99
CA ALA A 242 26.81 -23.71 7.66
C ALA A 242 27.19 -22.72 6.55
N GLY A 243 27.81 -21.58 6.88
CA GLY A 243 28.13 -20.52 5.92
C GLY A 243 26.91 -19.78 5.36
N TRP A 244 25.72 -20.03 5.92
CA TRP A 244 24.47 -19.42 5.48
C TRP A 244 24.42 -17.92 5.83
N MET A 245 25.00 -17.55 6.97
CA MET A 245 25.08 -16.19 7.48
C MET A 245 26.51 -15.83 7.86
N ARG A 246 26.86 -14.55 7.76
CA ARG A 246 28.07 -13.95 8.34
C ARG A 246 27.72 -12.89 9.36
N MET A 247 28.48 -12.86 10.45
CA MET A 247 28.33 -11.93 11.57
C MET A 247 29.71 -11.37 11.93
N PRO A 248 29.83 -10.09 12.32
CA PRO A 248 31.10 -9.51 12.74
C PRO A 248 31.48 -9.87 14.20
N CYS A 249 30.60 -10.56 14.92
CA CYS A 249 30.75 -10.91 16.33
C CYS A 249 30.29 -12.36 16.57
N THR A 250 30.53 -12.85 17.78
CA THR A 250 30.05 -14.16 18.24
C THR A 250 28.53 -14.16 18.45
N ALA A 251 27.93 -15.35 18.53
CA ALA A 251 26.50 -15.50 18.83
C ALA A 251 26.13 -14.91 20.21
N SER A 252 26.97 -15.13 21.23
CA SER A 252 26.78 -14.55 22.57
C SER A 252 26.78 -13.02 22.52
N GLU A 253 27.75 -12.39 21.85
CA GLU A 253 27.81 -10.92 21.70
C GLU A 253 26.59 -10.38 20.93
N ALA A 254 26.11 -11.11 19.92
CA ALA A 254 24.91 -10.73 19.18
C ALA A 254 23.64 -10.76 20.05
N LEU A 255 23.59 -11.63 21.06
CA LEU A 255 22.50 -11.69 22.03
C LEU A 255 22.54 -10.55 23.06
N GLU A 256 23.69 -9.91 23.23
CA GLU A 256 23.86 -8.73 24.07
C GLU A 256 23.64 -7.41 23.30
N ALA A 257 23.60 -7.47 21.97
CA ALA A 257 23.44 -6.32 21.09
C ALA A 257 22.15 -5.53 21.39
N ARG A 258 22.28 -4.21 21.47
CA ARG A 258 21.20 -3.29 21.85
C ARG A 258 20.65 -2.54 20.64
N PRO A 259 19.45 -1.93 20.71
CA PRO A 259 18.92 -1.14 19.60
C PRO A 259 19.83 0.00 19.14
N GLU A 260 20.62 0.55 20.05
CA GLU A 260 21.59 1.63 19.77
C GLU A 260 22.82 1.12 19.00
N ASP A 261 23.15 -0.16 19.13
CA ASP A 261 24.28 -0.82 18.46
C ASP A 261 23.87 -2.24 18.01
N PRO A 262 23.06 -2.35 16.94
CA PRO A 262 22.55 -3.64 16.49
C PRO A 262 23.62 -4.40 15.70
N THR A 263 23.64 -5.73 15.83
CA THR A 263 24.51 -6.59 15.03
C THR A 263 24.06 -6.59 13.57
N ALA A 264 24.99 -6.27 12.66
CA ALA A 264 24.79 -6.41 11.24
C ALA A 264 24.99 -7.87 10.82
N VAL A 265 23.94 -8.50 10.29
CA VAL A 265 23.96 -9.85 9.73
C VAL A 265 24.00 -9.76 8.21
N THR A 266 24.91 -10.51 7.59
CA THR A 266 24.99 -10.65 6.13
C THR A 266 24.53 -12.05 5.70
N VAL A 267 23.60 -12.12 4.76
CA VAL A 267 23.14 -13.36 4.11
C VAL A 267 23.68 -13.34 2.68
N PRO A 268 24.77 -14.09 2.38
CA PRO A 268 25.48 -13.96 1.11
C PRO A 268 24.61 -14.20 -0.13
N THR A 269 23.66 -15.13 -0.06
CA THR A 269 22.75 -15.47 -1.17
C THR A 269 21.74 -14.36 -1.50
N LEU A 270 21.59 -13.36 -0.61
CA LEU A 270 20.69 -12.21 -0.79
C LEU A 270 21.43 -10.93 -1.18
N LEU A 271 22.76 -10.99 -1.35
CA LEU A 271 23.56 -9.86 -1.82
C LEU A 271 23.17 -9.48 -3.27
N PRO A 272 23.30 -8.19 -3.63
CA PRO A 272 22.89 -7.70 -4.95
C PRO A 272 23.78 -8.19 -6.11
N ASP A 273 24.89 -8.84 -5.79
CA ASP A 273 25.93 -9.27 -6.74
C ASP A 273 25.52 -10.52 -7.56
N GLY A 274 24.37 -11.12 -7.22
CA GLY A 274 23.78 -12.27 -7.91
C GLY A 274 22.30 -12.08 -8.26
N PRO A 275 21.66 -13.10 -8.88
CA PRO A 275 20.23 -13.07 -9.17
C PRO A 275 19.43 -12.89 -7.88
N ARG A 276 18.59 -11.85 -7.84
CA ARG A 276 17.84 -11.50 -6.63
C ARG A 276 16.62 -12.42 -6.49
N PRO A 277 16.48 -13.17 -5.38
CA PRO A 277 15.31 -14.01 -5.17
C PRO A 277 14.03 -13.18 -4.93
N PHE A 278 14.17 -11.91 -4.54
CA PHE A 278 13.06 -11.01 -4.28
C PHE A 278 13.30 -9.61 -4.85
N VAL A 279 12.24 -8.99 -5.39
CA VAL A 279 12.23 -7.58 -5.77
C VAL A 279 11.31 -6.83 -4.83
N LEU A 280 11.81 -6.52 -3.63
CA LEU A 280 11.05 -5.78 -2.61
C LEU A 280 11.53 -4.33 -2.51
N GLY A 281 10.60 -3.39 -2.71
CA GLY A 281 10.82 -1.98 -2.40
C GLY A 281 11.03 -1.74 -0.89
N LYS A 282 11.66 -0.60 -0.53
CA LYS A 282 11.98 -0.26 0.87
C LYS A 282 10.74 -0.33 1.78
N VAL A 283 9.63 0.26 1.32
CA VAL A 283 8.36 0.34 2.08
C VAL A 283 7.73 -1.04 2.25
N THR A 284 7.56 -1.78 1.15
CA THR A 284 6.98 -3.13 1.16
C THR A 284 7.77 -4.08 2.06
N ARG A 285 9.11 -4.09 1.94
CA ARG A 285 9.98 -4.89 2.81
C ARG A 285 9.79 -4.54 4.28
N ALA A 286 9.79 -3.25 4.64
CA ALA A 286 9.60 -2.82 6.02
C ALA A 286 8.23 -3.21 6.57
N ARG A 287 7.17 -3.10 5.76
CA ARG A 287 5.80 -3.52 6.12
C ARG A 287 5.73 -5.02 6.40
N ILE A 288 6.24 -5.86 5.49
CA ILE A 288 6.19 -7.32 5.66
C ILE A 288 7.06 -7.76 6.83
N SER A 289 8.29 -7.23 6.97
CA SER A 289 9.16 -7.54 8.10
C SER A 289 8.54 -7.13 9.44
N GLY A 290 7.92 -5.93 9.51
CA GLY A 290 7.21 -5.46 10.69
C GLY A 290 5.96 -6.29 11.02
N TRP A 291 5.21 -6.71 10.00
CA TRP A 291 4.10 -7.66 10.16
C TRP A 291 4.58 -8.98 10.75
N ALA A 292 5.61 -9.60 10.17
CA ALA A 292 6.14 -10.86 10.67
C ALA A 292 6.63 -10.75 12.12
N GLN A 293 7.30 -9.64 12.46
CA GLN A 293 7.73 -9.35 13.83
C GLN A 293 6.53 -9.26 14.78
N LYS A 294 5.41 -8.63 14.37
CA LYS A 294 4.19 -8.54 15.18
C LYS A 294 3.55 -9.90 15.40
N VAL A 295 3.49 -10.75 14.38
CA VAL A 295 2.97 -12.12 14.49
C VAL A 295 3.80 -12.95 15.47
N VAL A 296 5.13 -13.00 15.26
CA VAL A 296 6.06 -13.80 16.08
C VAL A 296 6.06 -13.35 17.54
N ASN A 297 5.89 -12.04 17.79
CA ASN A 297 5.84 -11.45 19.12
C ASN A 297 4.42 -11.22 19.65
N ASP A 298 3.40 -11.86 19.06
CA ASP A 298 2.03 -11.72 19.52
C ASP A 298 1.94 -11.98 21.03
N ARG A 299 1.18 -11.13 21.73
CA ARG A 299 1.10 -11.14 23.18
C ARG A 299 0.58 -12.48 23.71
N LYS A 300 -0.41 -13.09 23.05
CA LYS A 300 -0.99 -14.36 23.50
C LYS A 300 -0.08 -15.53 23.15
N LEU A 301 0.51 -15.56 21.96
CA LEU A 301 1.52 -16.56 21.59
C LEU A 301 2.71 -16.55 22.55
N ARG A 302 3.21 -15.36 22.92
CA ARG A 302 4.30 -15.19 23.89
C ARG A 302 3.91 -15.64 25.29
N LYS A 303 2.74 -15.22 25.79
CA LYS A 303 2.24 -15.63 27.12
C LYS A 303 2.08 -17.15 27.24
N LYS A 304 1.66 -17.82 26.17
CA LYS A 304 1.53 -19.27 26.09
C LYS A 304 2.86 -20.00 25.85
N LYS A 305 3.99 -19.27 25.77
CA LYS A 305 5.31 -19.80 25.44
C LYS A 305 5.29 -20.67 24.17
N SER A 306 4.58 -20.20 23.16
CA SER A 306 4.42 -20.95 21.90
C SER A 306 5.80 -21.20 21.27
N PRO A 307 6.14 -22.45 20.91
CA PRO A 307 7.43 -22.78 20.32
C PRO A 307 7.56 -22.19 18.90
N PRO A 308 8.78 -22.18 18.33
CA PRO A 308 9.03 -21.69 16.98
C PRO A 308 8.08 -22.25 15.92
N ALA A 309 7.79 -23.55 15.95
CA ALA A 309 6.90 -24.19 14.97
C ALA A 309 5.45 -23.67 15.03
N THR A 310 4.91 -23.39 16.23
CA THR A 310 3.59 -22.76 16.37
C THR A 310 3.60 -21.33 15.80
N ARG A 311 4.70 -20.59 15.97
CA ARG A 311 4.83 -19.22 15.46
C ARG A 311 5.00 -19.19 13.93
N LEU A 312 5.71 -20.17 13.37
CA LEU A 312 5.75 -20.40 11.93
C LEU A 312 4.35 -20.71 11.40
N LEU A 313 3.61 -21.62 12.03
CA LEU A 313 2.23 -21.91 11.63
C LEU A 313 1.33 -20.67 11.72
N ALA A 314 1.52 -19.82 12.73
CA ALA A 314 0.82 -18.54 12.85
C ALA A 314 1.12 -17.59 11.67
N LEU A 315 2.39 -17.49 11.25
CA LEU A 315 2.80 -16.71 10.08
C LEU A 315 2.20 -17.25 8.79
N HIS A 316 2.26 -18.58 8.60
CA HIS A 316 1.74 -19.24 7.41
C HIS A 316 0.22 -19.05 7.29
N THR A 317 -0.52 -19.33 8.37
CA THR A 317 -1.98 -19.12 8.40
C THR A 317 -2.37 -17.66 8.14
N ALA A 318 -1.63 -16.69 8.69
CA ALA A 318 -1.90 -15.27 8.46
C ALA A 318 -1.53 -14.78 7.04
N ALA A 319 -0.49 -15.33 6.40
CA ALA A 319 -0.14 -14.96 5.03
C ALA A 319 -1.05 -15.59 3.97
N HIS A 320 -1.69 -16.71 4.33
CA HIS A 320 -2.59 -17.45 3.45
C HIS A 320 -4.07 -17.33 3.88
N SER A 321 -4.40 -16.37 4.74
CA SER A 321 -5.80 -16.06 5.06
C SER A 321 -6.42 -15.14 4.02
N ARG A 322 -7.71 -15.36 3.77
CA ARG A 322 -8.59 -14.47 3.02
C ARG A 322 -8.96 -13.24 3.86
N PRO A 323 -9.53 -12.19 3.24
CA PRO A 323 -9.94 -10.99 3.96
C PRO A 323 -11.02 -11.23 5.05
N ASP A 324 -11.86 -12.26 4.88
CA ASP A 324 -12.84 -12.71 5.88
C ASP A 324 -12.21 -13.55 7.02
N GLY A 325 -10.90 -13.76 6.97
CA GLY A 325 -10.12 -14.57 7.90
C GLY A 325 -10.11 -16.06 7.62
N GLY A 326 -10.84 -16.55 6.62
CA GLY A 326 -10.81 -17.96 6.23
C GLY A 326 -9.42 -18.37 5.75
N LEU A 327 -9.00 -19.58 6.07
CA LEU A 327 -7.69 -20.09 5.65
C LEU A 327 -7.75 -20.66 4.22
N GLY A 328 -6.74 -20.34 3.41
CA GLY A 328 -6.61 -20.86 2.04
C GLY A 328 -7.47 -20.11 1.01
N PRO A 329 -7.33 -20.45 -0.29
CA PRO A 329 -8.16 -19.84 -1.33
C PRO A 329 -9.63 -20.27 -1.17
N ALA A 330 -10.55 -19.47 -1.72
CA ALA A 330 -11.99 -19.76 -1.63
C ALA A 330 -12.41 -21.05 -2.35
N GLU A 331 -11.62 -21.47 -3.35
CA GLU A 331 -11.89 -22.63 -4.20
C GLU A 331 -11.55 -23.96 -3.51
N ASP A 332 -10.47 -23.99 -2.73
CA ASP A 332 -9.97 -25.22 -2.09
C ASP A 332 -10.46 -25.39 -0.63
N ASP A 333 -11.04 -24.34 -0.07
CA ASP A 333 -11.53 -24.28 1.32
C ASP A 333 -10.52 -24.80 2.34
N GLY A 334 -9.25 -24.35 2.28
CA GLY A 334 -8.23 -24.71 3.26
C GLY A 334 -6.79 -24.60 2.75
N LEU A 335 -5.84 -24.72 3.67
CA LEU A 335 -4.41 -24.78 3.37
C LEU A 335 -3.98 -26.22 3.10
N ASP A 336 -3.03 -26.42 2.20
CA ASP A 336 -2.36 -27.70 2.05
C ASP A 336 -1.56 -28.03 3.33
N LEU A 337 -1.87 -29.16 3.97
CA LEU A 337 -1.26 -29.54 5.24
C LEU A 337 0.22 -29.88 5.08
N ALA A 338 0.61 -30.49 3.95
CA ALA A 338 1.99 -30.89 3.70
C ALA A 338 2.87 -29.66 3.44
N GLU A 339 2.37 -28.68 2.70
CA GLU A 339 3.05 -27.39 2.52
C GLU A 339 3.22 -26.65 3.85
N ALA A 340 2.14 -26.58 4.66
CA ALA A 340 2.20 -25.95 5.98
C ALA A 340 3.18 -26.67 6.92
N ALA A 341 3.21 -28.00 6.89
CA ALA A 341 4.13 -28.82 7.68
C ALA A 341 5.59 -28.58 7.28
N ALA A 342 5.88 -28.66 5.97
CA ALA A 342 7.20 -28.42 5.41
C ALA A 342 7.70 -27.00 5.75
N PHE A 343 6.83 -26.00 5.63
CA PHE A 343 7.15 -24.63 6.04
C PHE A 343 7.53 -24.54 7.52
N CYS A 344 6.79 -25.23 8.39
CA CYS A 344 7.03 -25.24 9.84
C CYS A 344 8.22 -26.10 10.27
N ALA A 345 8.88 -26.82 9.34
CA ALA A 345 9.84 -27.88 9.65
C ALA A 345 9.28 -28.92 10.63
N LEU A 346 8.03 -29.33 10.39
CA LEU A 346 7.34 -30.35 11.17
C LEU A 346 6.91 -31.50 10.27
N PRO A 347 6.79 -32.71 10.81
CA PRO A 347 6.05 -33.76 10.12
C PRO A 347 4.54 -33.42 10.13
N PRO A 348 3.77 -33.77 9.07
CA PRO A 348 2.36 -33.39 8.94
C PRO A 348 1.46 -33.79 10.12
N GLU A 349 1.72 -34.94 10.74
CA GLU A 349 0.98 -35.46 11.90
C GLU A 349 1.11 -34.58 13.15
N GLU A 350 2.19 -33.80 13.27
CA GLU A 350 2.38 -32.90 14.40
C GLU A 350 1.65 -31.57 14.23
N VAL A 351 1.23 -31.22 13.02
CA VAL A 351 0.57 -29.92 12.74
C VAL A 351 -0.68 -29.73 13.58
N ALA A 352 -1.49 -30.79 13.79
CA ALA A 352 -2.71 -30.74 14.59
C ALA A 352 -2.45 -30.22 16.02
N LYS A 353 -1.37 -30.68 16.67
CA LYS A 353 -0.95 -30.22 18.00
C LYS A 353 -0.60 -28.72 18.01
N HIS A 354 -0.03 -28.21 16.92
CA HIS A 354 0.28 -26.79 16.79
C HIS A 354 -0.96 -25.95 16.47
N VAL A 355 -1.93 -26.49 15.73
CA VAL A 355 -3.26 -25.88 15.51
C VAL A 355 -4.01 -25.71 16.83
N GLU A 356 -4.04 -26.74 17.68
CA GLU A 356 -4.64 -26.65 19.02
C GLU A 356 -4.00 -25.55 19.88
N ARG A 357 -2.68 -25.39 19.79
CA ARG A 357 -1.97 -24.29 20.48
C ARG A 357 -2.42 -22.93 19.96
N LEU A 358 -2.63 -22.78 18.65
CA LEU A 358 -3.14 -21.54 18.05
C LEU A 358 -4.58 -21.24 18.48
N LEU A 359 -5.45 -22.25 18.54
CA LEU A 359 -6.80 -22.12 19.11
C LEU A 359 -6.73 -21.67 20.57
N SER A 360 -5.90 -22.34 21.40
CA SER A 360 -5.73 -22.00 22.83
C SER A 360 -5.16 -20.59 23.08
N ALA A 361 -4.47 -20.04 22.09
CA ALA A 361 -3.90 -18.71 22.10
C ALA A 361 -4.84 -17.65 21.50
N ASP A 362 -6.06 -18.03 21.11
CA ASP A 362 -7.01 -17.15 20.40
C ASP A 362 -6.33 -16.49 19.18
N TRP A 363 -5.57 -17.31 18.45
CA TRP A 363 -5.04 -16.98 17.14
C TRP A 363 -6.00 -17.41 16.03
N LEU A 364 -6.50 -18.64 16.14
CA LEU A 364 -7.57 -19.18 15.31
C LEU A 364 -8.88 -19.16 16.11
N ALA A 365 -9.98 -18.78 15.46
CA ALA A 365 -11.31 -18.91 16.05
C ALA A 365 -11.83 -20.35 15.92
N GLU A 366 -11.56 -20.96 14.77
CA GLU A 366 -11.92 -22.33 14.43
C GLU A 366 -10.81 -22.92 13.55
N ALA A 367 -10.53 -24.20 13.71
CA ALA A 367 -9.61 -24.92 12.85
C ALA A 367 -9.80 -26.43 12.96
N ALA A 368 -9.65 -27.12 11.82
CA ALA A 368 -9.68 -28.57 11.75
C ALA A 368 -8.70 -29.06 10.68
N VAL A 369 -7.94 -30.10 11.02
CA VAL A 369 -7.21 -30.89 10.02
C VAL A 369 -8.16 -31.95 9.50
N THR A 370 -8.29 -32.01 8.19
CA THR A 370 -9.23 -32.88 7.49
C THR A 370 -8.52 -34.12 6.93
N GLU A 371 -9.27 -35.19 6.68
CA GLU A 371 -8.73 -36.44 6.15
C GLU A 371 -8.11 -36.30 4.75
N ASP A 372 -8.59 -35.33 3.96
CA ASP A 372 -8.04 -34.96 2.64
C ASP A 372 -6.73 -34.16 2.71
N GLY A 373 -6.12 -34.05 3.89
CA GLY A 373 -4.83 -33.38 4.06
C GLY A 373 -4.93 -31.86 3.95
N ARG A 374 -6.08 -31.27 4.31
CA ARG A 374 -6.27 -29.82 4.34
C ARG A 374 -6.39 -29.31 5.78
N LEU A 375 -5.81 -28.14 6.05
CA LEU A 375 -6.07 -27.36 7.26
C LEU A 375 -7.14 -26.32 6.95
N ARG A 376 -8.36 -26.57 7.41
CA ARG A 376 -9.49 -25.63 7.34
C ARG A 376 -9.56 -24.80 8.62
N GLY A 377 -10.05 -23.58 8.52
CA GLY A 377 -10.27 -22.75 9.70
C GLY A 377 -10.38 -21.27 9.41
N ARG A 378 -10.37 -20.48 10.48
CA ARG A 378 -10.46 -19.03 10.43
C ARG A 378 -9.57 -18.38 11.47
N LEU A 379 -8.91 -17.28 11.10
CA LEU A 379 -8.26 -16.38 12.04
C LEU A 379 -9.30 -15.79 13.01
N SER A 380 -8.91 -15.54 14.26
CA SER A 380 -9.78 -14.83 15.19
C SER A 380 -9.93 -13.35 14.82
N ASP A 381 -11.05 -12.72 15.19
CA ASP A 381 -11.28 -11.29 14.96
C ASP A 381 -10.14 -10.43 15.53
N ARG A 382 -9.56 -10.85 16.66
CA ARG A 382 -8.40 -10.20 17.27
C ARG A 382 -7.20 -10.17 16.34
N VAL A 383 -6.94 -11.29 15.66
CA VAL A 383 -5.81 -11.45 14.74
C VAL A 383 -6.05 -10.70 13.46
N LEU A 384 -7.29 -10.68 12.94
CA LEU A 384 -7.65 -9.86 11.79
C LEU A 384 -7.22 -8.41 12.03
N HIS A 385 -7.60 -7.80 13.16
CA HIS A 385 -7.27 -6.39 13.42
C HIS A 385 -5.81 -6.06 13.78
N LEU A 386 -4.86 -7.02 13.76
CA LEU A 386 -3.43 -6.75 14.05
C LEU A 386 -2.78 -5.73 13.08
N SER A 387 -3.41 -5.51 11.93
CA SER A 387 -3.12 -4.56 10.85
C SER A 387 -3.39 -3.11 11.21
N GLY A 388 -4.37 -2.84 12.09
CA GLY A 388 -4.85 -1.49 12.41
C GLY A 388 -3.84 -0.60 13.18
N LEU A 389 -2.61 -1.09 13.38
CA LEU A 389 -1.53 -0.42 14.09
C LEU A 389 -0.30 -0.18 13.19
N LEU A 390 -0.49 -0.10 11.86
CA LEU A 390 0.58 0.07 10.87
C LEU A 390 0.55 1.44 10.19
#